data_AF-A0A3P6SGL9-F1
#
_entry.id   AF-A0A3P6SGL9-F1
#
_cell.length_a   1.000
_cell.length_b   1.000
_cell.length_c   1.000
_cell.angle_alpha   90.00
_cell.angle_beta   90.00
_cell.angle_gamma   90.00
#
_symmetry.space_group_name_H-M   'P 1'
#
loop_
_entity.id
_entity.type
_entity.pdbx_description
1 polymer ?
#
loop_
_entity_poly.entity_id
_entity_poly.type
_entity_poly.pdbx_seq_one_letter_code
_entity_poly.pdbx_strand_id
1 'polypeptide(L)'
;MEECDCEAQYCLRLIPLQICCKVIVIGDTLLHLLICSFFIKLAIFELIFVPFAVAQLMLTMLSVLFYVGMVRESEKLMIPMIVAKIIMMLIVGTVTILTWIALALSLFLLIHLESPIKGLSTSTYLALQSVAMLICLTLLLVEGSVLQDSYKHIKRKTDHRNIDEEFLPFVNGGSTTMKPTAL
;
A
#
# COMPACT_ATOMS: atom_id res chain seq x y z
N MET A 1 11.23 -31.69 6.64
CA MET A 1 10.12 -31.63 5.67
C MET A 1 9.68 -30.18 5.66
N GLU A 2 10.44 -29.35 4.97
CA GLU A 2 10.17 -27.91 4.80
C GLU A 2 9.15 -27.76 3.67
N GLU A 3 7.97 -27.25 4.00
CA GLU A 3 7.03 -26.74 3.01
C GLU A 3 7.67 -25.55 2.30
N CYS A 4 8.15 -25.82 1.09
CA CYS A 4 8.62 -24.82 0.16
C CYS A 4 7.37 -24.11 -0.39
N ASP A 5 7.00 -22.99 0.23
CA ASP A 5 6.00 -22.05 -0.30
C ASP A 5 6.48 -21.53 -1.66
N CYS A 6 6.05 -22.22 -2.70
CA CYS A 6 6.09 -21.81 -4.10
C CYS A 6 5.14 -20.61 -4.31
N GLU A 7 5.41 -19.45 -3.71
CA GLU A 7 4.71 -18.21 -3.99
C GLU A 7 5.43 -17.41 -5.09
N ALA A 8 4.80 -17.33 -6.26
CA ALA A 8 4.92 -16.27 -7.27
C ALA A 8 6.31 -15.92 -7.85
N GLN A 9 7.36 -16.72 -7.62
CA GLN A 9 8.74 -16.40 -8.01
C GLN A 9 9.06 -16.43 -9.52
N TYR A 10 8.14 -16.79 -10.41
CA TYR A 10 8.52 -17.18 -11.78
C TYR A 10 8.27 -16.16 -12.91
N CYS A 11 7.68 -14.98 -12.68
CA CYS A 11 7.44 -14.02 -13.78
C CYS A 11 8.38 -12.80 -13.86
N LEU A 12 9.24 -12.54 -12.87
CA LEU A 12 10.12 -11.36 -12.83
C LEU A 12 11.59 -11.74 -12.84
N ARG A 13 12.00 -12.57 -13.82
CA ARG A 13 13.35 -13.16 -13.84
C ARG A 13 14.49 -12.22 -14.25
N LEU A 14 14.30 -10.90 -14.44
CA LEU A 14 15.42 -10.04 -14.88
C LEU A 14 15.49 -8.60 -14.33
N ILE A 15 14.55 -8.18 -13.48
CA ILE A 15 14.62 -6.86 -12.83
C ILE A 15 14.75 -7.11 -11.33
N PRO A 16 15.79 -6.61 -10.65
CA PRO A 16 15.89 -6.79 -9.20
C PRO A 16 14.63 -6.21 -8.57
N LEU A 17 13.93 -7.00 -7.76
CA LEU A 17 12.66 -6.67 -7.11
C LEU A 17 12.65 -5.23 -6.58
N GLN A 18 13.75 -4.81 -5.97
CA GLN A 18 13.96 -3.44 -5.48
C GLN A 18 13.79 -2.33 -6.54
N ILE A 19 14.22 -2.52 -7.79
CA ILE A 19 14.04 -1.52 -8.86
C ILE A 19 12.56 -1.46 -9.26
N CYS A 20 11.89 -2.61 -9.39
CA CYS A 20 10.46 -2.65 -9.70
C CYS A 20 9.63 -1.94 -8.61
N CYS A 21 9.92 -2.23 -7.34
CA CYS A 21 9.26 -1.60 -6.19
C CYS A 21 9.50 -0.09 -6.13
N LYS A 22 10.73 0.37 -6.40
CA LYS A 22 11.04 1.80 -6.49
C LYS A 22 10.22 2.50 -7.58
N VAL A 23 10.14 1.89 -8.77
CA VAL A 23 9.36 2.44 -9.89
C VAL A 23 7.87 2.50 -9.54
N ILE A 24 7.33 1.46 -8.91
CA ILE A 24 5.92 1.41 -8.50
C ILE A 24 5.61 2.48 -7.45
N VAL A 25 6.47 2.65 -6.43
CA VAL A 25 6.27 3.69 -5.40
C VAL A 25 6.40 5.10 -5.97
N ILE A 26 7.31 5.32 -6.93
CA ILE A 26 7.41 6.60 -7.64
C ILE A 26 6.14 6.83 -8.47
N GLY A 27 5.66 5.81 -9.17
CA GLY A 27 4.41 5.85 -9.93
C GLY A 27 3.21 6.20 -9.05
N ASP A 28 3.08 5.53 -7.90
CA ASP A 28 2.04 5.80 -6.89
C ASP A 28 2.13 7.24 -6.36
N THR A 29 3.33 7.71 -6.04
CA THR A 29 3.54 9.09 -5.59
C THR A 29 3.11 10.11 -6.66
N LEU A 30 3.48 9.89 -7.92
CA LEU A 30 3.09 10.75 -9.04
C LEU A 30 1.57 10.71 -9.27
N LEU A 31 0.95 9.54 -9.15
CA LEU A 31 -0.48 9.37 -9.26
C LEU A 31 -1.22 10.15 -8.17
N HIS A 32 -0.80 10.01 -6.91
CA HIS A 32 -1.37 10.75 -5.79
C HIS A 32 -1.19 12.27 -5.94
N LEU A 33 -0.05 12.74 -6.47
CA LEU A 33 0.18 14.16 -6.78
C LEU A 33 -0.75 14.68 -7.88
N LEU A 34 -0.98 13.89 -8.94
CA LEU A 34 -1.90 14.23 -10.02
C LEU A 34 -3.35 14.32 -9.50
N ILE A 35 -3.77 13.33 -8.72
CA ILE A 35 -5.11 13.30 -8.10
C ILE A 35 -5.27 14.47 -7.13
N CYS A 36 -4.26 14.75 -6.30
CA CYS A 36 -4.26 15.89 -5.38
C CYS A 36 -4.40 17.21 -6.14
N SER A 37 -3.64 17.40 -7.23
CA SER A 37 -3.72 18.60 -8.08
C SER A 37 -5.12 18.77 -8.69
N PHE A 38 -5.76 17.66 -9.08
CA PHE A 38 -7.14 17.66 -9.57
C PHE A 38 -8.13 18.09 -8.48
N PHE A 39 -8.02 17.54 -7.26
CA PHE A 39 -8.87 17.93 -6.14
C PHE A 39 -8.65 19.38 -5.70
N ILE A 40 -7.42 19.89 -5.76
CA ILE A 40 -7.14 21.31 -5.49
C ILE A 40 -7.86 22.19 -6.51
N LYS A 41 -7.85 21.83 -7.80
CA LYS A 41 -8.61 22.55 -8.83
C LYS A 41 -10.11 22.52 -8.54
N LEU A 42 -10.67 21.38 -8.14
CA LEU A 42 -12.07 21.28 -7.75
C LEU A 42 -12.39 22.07 -6.48
N ALA A 43 -11.46 22.11 -5.52
CA ALA A 43 -11.62 22.84 -4.25
C ALA A 43 -11.71 24.36 -4.43
N ILE A 44 -11.15 24.90 -5.52
CA ILE A 44 -11.32 26.32 -5.90
C ILE A 44 -12.79 26.61 -6.24
N PHE A 45 -13.52 25.65 -6.80
CA PHE A 45 -14.92 25.79 -7.14
C PHE A 45 -15.85 25.43 -5.99
N GLU A 46 -15.56 24.34 -5.27
CA GLU A 46 -16.39 23.87 -4.15
C GLU A 46 -15.55 23.43 -2.95
N LEU A 47 -15.84 24.04 -1.80
CA LEU A 47 -15.09 23.83 -0.56
C LEU A 47 -15.20 22.39 -0.01
N ILE A 48 -16.20 21.63 -0.45
CA ILE A 48 -16.40 20.22 -0.08
C ILE A 48 -15.24 19.32 -0.52
N PHE A 49 -14.45 19.72 -1.53
CA PHE A 49 -13.31 18.95 -2.03
C PHE A 49 -12.00 19.18 -1.24
N VAL A 50 -11.94 20.20 -0.38
CA VAL A 50 -10.76 20.50 0.46
C VAL A 50 -10.28 19.29 1.29
N PRO A 51 -11.13 18.59 2.06
CA PRO A 51 -10.67 17.43 2.85
C PRO A 51 -10.12 16.29 1.97
N PHE A 52 -10.62 16.12 0.75
CA PHE A 52 -10.11 15.12 -0.18
C PHE A 52 -8.72 15.49 -0.73
N ALA A 53 -8.49 16.77 -1.03
CA ALA A 53 -7.16 17.26 -1.39
C ALA A 53 -6.14 17.05 -0.25
N VAL A 54 -6.53 17.37 0.99
CA VAL A 54 -5.67 17.16 2.17
C VAL A 54 -5.38 15.68 2.38
N ALA A 55 -6.39 14.81 2.28
CA ALA A 55 -6.20 13.37 2.40
C ALA A 55 -5.21 12.82 1.35
N GLN A 56 -5.30 13.31 0.11
CA GLN A 56 -4.38 12.90 -0.95
C GLN A 56 -2.96 13.43 -0.77
N LEU A 57 -2.82 14.64 -0.24
CA LEU A 57 -1.51 15.17 0.14
C LEU A 57 -0.87 14.32 1.25
N MET A 58 -1.64 13.94 2.26
CA MET A 58 -1.17 13.06 3.33
C MET A 58 -0.74 11.68 2.81
N LEU A 59 -1.49 11.10 1.86
CA LEU A 59 -1.09 9.85 1.22
C LEU A 59 0.21 9.98 0.44
N THR A 60 0.37 11.08 -0.30
CA THR A 60 1.61 11.38 -1.03
C THR A 60 2.81 11.42 -0.09
N MET A 61 2.67 12.07 1.07
CA MET A 61 3.73 12.13 2.07
C MET A 61 4.09 10.76 2.63
N LEU A 62 3.10 9.88 2.83
CA LEU A 62 3.32 8.50 3.27
C LEU A 62 4.04 7.65 2.20
N SER A 63 3.68 7.79 0.91
CA SER A 63 4.40 7.12 -0.20
C SER A 63 5.86 7.57 -0.29
N VAL A 64 6.14 8.86 -0.10
CA VAL A 64 7.51 9.38 -0.02
C VAL A 64 8.27 8.82 1.18
N LEU A 65 7.65 8.76 2.36
CA LEU A 65 8.25 8.14 3.54
C LEU A 65 8.58 6.66 3.31
N PHE A 66 7.71 5.93 2.62
CA PHE A 66 7.97 4.54 2.24
C PHE A 66 9.14 4.42 1.26
N TYR A 67 9.23 5.31 0.26
CA TYR A 67 10.38 5.37 -0.64
C TYR A 67 11.69 5.61 0.11
N VAL A 68 11.70 6.60 1.01
CA VAL A 68 12.86 6.88 1.86
C VAL A 68 13.19 5.68 2.77
N GLY A 69 12.17 5.01 3.30
CA GLY A 69 12.30 3.77 4.06
C GLY A 69 12.97 2.65 3.27
N MET A 70 12.60 2.46 2.00
CA MET A 70 13.26 1.49 1.12
C MET A 70 14.72 1.87 0.83
N VAL A 71 15.00 3.15 0.57
CA VAL A 71 16.37 3.61 0.26
C VAL A 71 17.28 3.51 1.49
N ARG A 72 16.74 3.78 2.69
CA ARG A 72 17.48 3.72 3.95
C ARG A 72 17.40 2.35 4.65
N GLU A 73 16.74 1.37 4.04
CA GLU A 73 16.46 0.05 4.63
C GLU A 73 15.88 0.17 6.06
N SER A 74 14.97 1.12 6.28
CA SER A 74 14.43 1.45 7.60
C SER A 74 12.95 1.07 7.73
N GLU A 75 12.69 0.01 8.48
CA GLU A 75 11.34 -0.51 8.71
C GLU A 75 10.42 0.51 9.38
N LYS A 76 10.96 1.33 10.30
CA LYS A 76 10.21 2.35 11.03
C LYS A 76 9.51 3.37 10.12
N LEU A 77 10.08 3.62 8.94
CA LEU A 77 9.53 4.54 7.94
C LEU A 77 8.53 3.84 6.99
N MET A 78 8.67 2.52 6.82
CA MET A 78 7.82 1.74 5.91
C MET A 78 6.49 1.33 6.57
N ILE A 79 6.51 1.00 7.87
CA ILE A 79 5.33 0.52 8.61
C ILE A 79 4.14 1.51 8.55
N PRO A 80 4.30 2.82 8.79
CA PRO A 80 3.17 3.76 8.79
C PRO A 80 2.40 3.79 7.46
N MET A 81 3.12 3.68 6.33
CA MET A 81 2.50 3.65 5.01
C MET A 81 1.72 2.34 4.77
N ILE A 82 2.29 1.19 5.14
CA ILE A 82 1.60 -0.11 5.02
C ILE A 82 0.30 -0.08 5.83
N VAL A 83 0.36 0.40 7.07
CA VAL A 83 -0.82 0.53 7.94
C VAL A 83 -1.85 1.48 7.32
N ALA A 84 -1.43 2.65 6.81
CA ALA A 84 -2.32 3.60 6.17
C ALA A 84 -3.00 3.02 4.90
N LYS A 85 -2.27 2.28 4.06
CA LYS A 85 -2.83 1.60 2.88
C LYS A 85 -3.82 0.50 3.27
N ILE A 86 -3.55 -0.29 4.32
CA ILE A 86 -4.51 -1.28 4.83
C ILE A 86 -5.81 -0.60 5.29
N ILE A 87 -5.70 0.51 6.04
CA ILE A 87 -6.88 1.27 6.50
C ILE A 87 -7.67 1.81 5.29
N MET A 88 -6.98 2.39 4.30
CA MET A 88 -7.61 2.86 3.06
C MET A 88 -8.31 1.73 2.30
N MET A 89 -7.70 0.56 2.19
CA MET A 89 -8.33 -0.62 1.56
C MET A 89 -9.60 -1.04 2.29
N LEU A 90 -9.59 -1.02 3.63
CA LEU A 90 -10.78 -1.34 4.42
C LEU A 90 -11.90 -0.31 4.21
N ILE A 91 -11.57 0.98 4.16
CA ILE A 91 -12.55 2.04 3.87
C ILE A 91 -13.11 1.87 2.45
N VAL A 92 -12.28 1.72 1.43
CA VAL A 92 -12.74 1.56 0.05
C VAL A 92 -13.52 0.26 -0.12
N GLY A 93 -13.08 -0.83 0.51
CA GLY A 93 -13.77 -2.13 0.52
C GLY A 93 -15.16 -2.04 1.15
N THR A 94 -15.29 -1.38 2.30
CA THR A 94 -16.60 -1.17 2.96
C THR A 94 -17.52 -0.32 2.11
N VAL A 95 -17.04 0.78 1.53
CA VAL A 95 -17.83 1.63 0.60
C VAL A 95 -18.25 0.85 -0.64
N THR A 96 -17.39 -0.04 -1.17
CA THR A 96 -17.72 -0.90 -2.31
C THR A 96 -18.84 -1.87 -1.98
N ILE A 97 -18.78 -2.54 -0.82
CA ILE A 97 -19.82 -3.45 -0.34
C ILE A 97 -21.15 -2.71 -0.17
N LEU A 98 -21.13 -1.53 0.46
CA LEU A 98 -22.33 -0.70 0.62
C LEU A 98 -22.91 -0.27 -0.73
N THR A 99 -22.06 0.08 -1.70
CA THR A 99 -22.50 0.43 -3.07
C THR A 99 -23.14 -0.77 -3.76
N TRP A 100 -22.60 -1.97 -3.58
CA TRP A 100 -23.19 -3.21 -4.14
C TRP A 100 -24.53 -3.54 -3.50
N ILE A 101 -24.67 -3.37 -2.19
CA ILE A 101 -25.94 -3.54 -1.49
C ILE A 101 -26.96 -2.51 -2.02
N ALA A 102 -26.58 -1.24 -2.16
CA ALA A 102 -27.44 -0.20 -2.70
C ALA A 102 -27.88 -0.50 -4.15
N LEU A 103 -26.97 -1.01 -4.99
CA LEU A 103 -27.29 -1.45 -6.34
C LEU A 103 -28.29 -2.62 -6.34
N ALA A 104 -28.06 -3.64 -5.51
CA ALA A 104 -28.98 -4.77 -5.40
C ALA A 104 -30.37 -4.31 -4.95
N LEU A 105 -30.46 -3.48 -3.92
CA LEU A 105 -31.74 -2.94 -3.44
C LEU A 105 -32.42 -2.04 -4.46
N SER A 106 -31.65 -1.28 -5.27
CA SER A 106 -32.19 -0.48 -6.37
C SER A 106 -32.78 -1.35 -7.50
N LEU A 107 -32.17 -2.51 -7.81
CA LEU A 107 -32.70 -3.46 -8.80
C LEU A 107 -34.05 -4.05 -8.36
N PHE A 108 -34.26 -4.24 -7.06
CA PHE A 108 -35.54 -4.70 -6.51
C PHE A 108 -36.54 -3.55 -6.25
N LEU A 109 -36.25 -2.31 -6.67
CA LEU A 109 -37.07 -1.11 -6.39
C LEU A 109 -37.29 -0.84 -4.89
N LEU A 110 -36.49 -1.44 -4.00
CA LEU A 110 -36.62 -1.25 -2.54
C LEU A 110 -36.14 0.12 -2.07
N ILE A 111 -35.29 0.80 -2.84
CA ILE A 111 -34.74 2.13 -2.50
C ILE A 111 -34.85 3.07 -3.69
N HIS A 112 -35.40 4.27 -3.45
CA HIS A 112 -35.37 5.40 -4.37
C HIS A 112 -34.23 6.33 -3.98
N LEU A 113 -33.05 6.13 -4.59
CA LEU A 113 -31.95 7.09 -4.53
C LEU A 113 -32.08 8.04 -5.73
N GLU A 114 -31.94 9.35 -5.52
CA GLU A 114 -31.77 10.28 -6.63
C GLU A 114 -30.35 10.19 -7.16
N SER A 115 -30.19 10.15 -8.49
CA SER A 115 -28.86 10.24 -9.08
C SER A 115 -28.29 11.65 -8.82
N PRO A 116 -27.05 11.78 -8.33
CA PRO A 116 -26.40 13.08 -8.19
C PRO A 116 -26.05 13.70 -9.55
N ILE A 117 -26.16 12.93 -10.66
CA ILE A 117 -25.87 13.39 -12.02
C ILE A 117 -27.18 13.60 -12.76
N LYS A 118 -27.46 14.86 -13.13
CA LYS A 118 -28.62 15.21 -13.96
C LYS A 118 -28.53 14.48 -15.31
N GLY A 119 -29.54 13.67 -15.62
CA GLY A 119 -29.65 12.95 -16.89
C GLY A 119 -29.24 11.47 -16.85
N LEU A 120 -28.73 10.95 -15.73
CA LEU A 120 -28.52 9.51 -15.54
C LEU A 120 -29.65 8.88 -14.72
N SER A 121 -30.08 7.68 -15.09
CA SER A 121 -30.94 6.88 -14.22
C SER A 121 -30.16 6.43 -12.98
N THR A 122 -30.83 6.33 -11.85
CA THR A 122 -30.22 5.89 -10.58
C THR A 122 -29.54 4.54 -10.70
N SER A 123 -30.15 3.58 -11.41
CA SER A 123 -29.60 2.24 -11.60
C SER A 123 -28.32 2.27 -12.45
N THR A 124 -28.30 3.06 -13.54
CA THR A 124 -27.10 3.22 -14.36
C THR A 124 -25.99 3.94 -13.59
N TYR A 125 -26.32 4.92 -12.76
CA TYR A 125 -25.35 5.60 -11.90
C TYR A 125 -24.74 4.65 -10.87
N LEU A 126 -25.56 3.89 -10.14
CA LEU A 126 -25.08 2.92 -9.15
C LEU A 126 -24.27 1.79 -9.80
N ALA A 127 -24.65 1.35 -11.01
CA ALA A 127 -23.88 0.36 -11.77
C ALA A 127 -22.52 0.90 -12.22
N LEU A 128 -22.47 2.15 -12.71
CA LEU A 128 -21.20 2.77 -13.09
C LEU A 128 -20.31 2.99 -11.86
N GLN A 129 -20.89 3.46 -10.76
CA GLN A 129 -20.19 3.64 -9.50
C GLN A 129 -19.67 2.31 -8.95
N SER A 130 -20.45 1.23 -9.01
CA SER A 130 -20.02 -0.09 -8.52
C SER A 130 -18.85 -0.66 -9.33
N VAL A 131 -18.87 -0.48 -10.66
CA VAL A 131 -17.75 -0.87 -11.54
C VAL A 131 -16.51 -0.02 -11.24
N ALA A 132 -16.66 1.29 -11.11
CA ALA A 132 -15.54 2.19 -10.79
C ALA A 132 -14.91 1.85 -9.43
N MET A 133 -15.74 1.60 -8.41
CA MET A 133 -15.29 1.20 -7.07
C MET A 133 -14.58 -0.16 -7.09
N LEU A 134 -15.07 -1.12 -7.88
CA LEU A 134 -14.42 -2.43 -8.04
C LEU A 134 -13.04 -2.32 -8.69
N ILE A 135 -12.91 -1.51 -9.74
CA ILE A 135 -11.63 -1.23 -10.39
C ILE A 135 -10.67 -0.59 -9.39
N CYS A 136 -11.13 0.42 -8.65
CA CYS A 136 -10.35 1.09 -7.62
C CYS A 136 -9.87 0.11 -6.53
N LEU A 137 -10.77 -0.73 -6.02
CA LEU A 137 -10.44 -1.75 -5.02
C LEU A 137 -9.41 -2.76 -5.55
N THR A 138 -9.56 -3.20 -6.80
CA THR A 138 -8.64 -4.16 -7.42
C THR A 138 -7.25 -3.56 -7.58
N LEU A 139 -7.16 -2.31 -8.05
CA LEU A 139 -5.88 -1.59 -8.15
C LEU A 139 -5.22 -1.42 -6.79
N LEU A 140 -5.99 -1.04 -5.76
CA LEU A 140 -5.47 -0.94 -4.40
C LEU A 140 -4.92 -2.27 -3.90
N LEU A 141 -5.65 -3.38 -4.08
CA LEU A 141 -5.21 -4.71 -3.66
C LEU A 141 -3.91 -5.15 -4.35
N VAL A 142 -3.81 -4.95 -5.67
CA VAL A 142 -2.59 -5.26 -6.44
C VAL A 142 -1.42 -4.42 -5.97
N GLU A 143 -1.63 -3.14 -5.71
CA GLU A 143 -0.56 -2.28 -5.25
C GLU A 143 -0.10 -2.65 -3.83
N GLY A 144 -1.05 -2.95 -2.92
CA GLY A 144 -0.73 -3.36 -1.56
C GLY A 144 0.01 -4.69 -1.49
N SER A 145 -0.32 -5.66 -2.35
CA SER A 145 0.42 -6.93 -2.37
C SER A 145 1.88 -6.71 -2.76
N VAL A 146 2.14 -5.87 -3.77
CA VAL A 146 3.50 -5.51 -4.17
C VAL A 146 4.25 -4.80 -3.04
N LEU A 147 3.62 -3.84 -2.36
CA LEU A 147 4.24 -3.11 -1.24
C LEU A 147 4.54 -4.04 -0.05
N GLN A 148 3.65 -4.98 0.24
CA GLN A 148 3.82 -5.98 1.30
C GLN A 148 4.98 -6.92 0.98
N ASP A 149 5.09 -7.42 -0.25
CA ASP A 149 6.20 -8.25 -0.69
C ASP A 149 7.53 -7.49 -0.61
N SER A 150 7.52 -6.21 -0.99
CA SER A 150 8.68 -5.31 -0.87
C SER A 150 9.16 -5.21 0.58
N TYR A 151 8.22 -4.99 1.50
CA TYR A 151 8.51 -4.91 2.92
C TYR A 151 9.03 -6.23 3.48
N LYS A 152 8.40 -7.36 3.15
CA LYS A 152 8.83 -8.70 3.57
C LYS A 152 10.25 -9.00 3.10
N HIS A 153 10.59 -8.61 1.88
CA HIS A 153 11.94 -8.76 1.33
C HIS A 153 12.97 -7.92 2.09
N ILE A 154 12.68 -6.63 2.32
CA ILE A 154 13.60 -5.73 3.06
C ILE A 154 13.77 -6.20 4.51
N LYS A 155 12.68 -6.59 5.18
CA LYS A 155 12.72 -7.13 6.54
C LYS A 155 13.62 -8.36 6.64
N ARG A 156 13.42 -9.35 5.77
CA ARG A 156 14.26 -10.56 5.73
C ARG A 156 15.75 -10.22 5.55
N LYS A 157 16.07 -9.25 4.68
CA LYS A 157 17.44 -8.80 4.45
C LYS A 157 18.04 -8.13 5.69
N THR A 158 17.27 -7.28 6.37
CA THR A 158 17.70 -6.61 7.61
C THR A 158 17.89 -7.62 8.74
N ASP A 159 16.96 -8.56 8.90
CA ASP A 159 17.05 -9.63 9.90
C ASP A 159 18.30 -10.50 9.66
N HIS A 160 18.59 -10.89 8.41
CA HIS A 160 19.82 -11.62 8.08
C HIS A 160 21.08 -10.81 8.37
N ARG A 161 21.11 -9.51 8.04
CA ARG A 161 22.27 -8.66 8.36
C ARG A 161 22.51 -8.55 9.87
N ASN A 162 21.45 -8.37 10.66
CA ASN A 162 21.58 -8.28 12.12
C ASN A 162 22.09 -9.60 12.72
N ILE A 163 21.63 -10.73 12.19
CA ILE A 163 22.12 -12.06 12.56
C ILE A 163 23.61 -12.19 12.21
N ASP A 164 24.02 -11.86 10.98
CA ASP A 164 25.42 -11.92 10.55
C ASP A 164 26.32 -10.98 11.38
N GLU A 165 25.83 -9.80 11.76
CA GLU A 165 26.53 -8.85 12.66
C GLU A 165 26.63 -9.35 14.10
N GLU A 166 25.64 -10.09 14.62
CA GLU A 166 25.74 -10.78 15.92
C GLU A 166 26.72 -11.95 15.89
N PHE A 167 26.91 -12.61 14.74
CA PHE A 167 27.86 -13.73 14.57
C PHE A 167 29.29 -13.30 14.20
N LEU A 168 29.48 -12.14 13.60
CA LEU A 168 30.80 -11.55 13.31
C LEU A 168 31.74 -11.45 14.53
N PRO A 169 31.30 -11.06 15.75
CA PRO A 169 32.17 -11.07 16.93
C PRO A 169 32.51 -12.49 17.43
N PHE A 170 31.70 -13.51 17.10
CA PHE A 170 32.01 -14.91 17.44
C PHE A 170 33.03 -15.54 16.49
N VAL A 171 33.03 -15.16 15.21
CA VAL A 171 33.94 -15.72 14.19
C VAL A 171 35.27 -14.96 14.11
N ASN A 172 35.29 -13.64 14.36
CA ASN A 172 36.51 -12.82 14.29
C ASN A 172 37.36 -12.79 15.57
N GLY A 173 37.25 -13.78 16.46
CA GLY A 173 38.32 -14.06 17.41
C GLY A 173 38.55 -12.98 18.47
N GLY A 174 37.52 -12.62 19.23
CA GLY A 174 37.70 -12.11 20.58
C GLY A 174 38.20 -13.22 21.51
N SER A 175 39.45 -13.64 21.34
CA SER A 175 40.17 -14.54 22.24
C SER A 175 40.31 -13.89 23.61
N THR A 176 39.25 -13.89 24.42
CA THR A 176 39.39 -13.85 25.87
C THR A 176 39.82 -15.24 26.32
N THR A 177 41.08 -15.59 26.05
CA THR A 177 41.78 -16.68 26.72
C THR A 177 41.66 -16.43 28.21
N MET A 178 40.73 -17.13 28.83
CA MET A 178 40.62 -17.32 30.26
C MET A 178 41.95 -17.95 30.70
N LYS A 179 42.87 -17.14 31.23
CA LYS A 179 44.06 -17.67 31.90
C LYS A 179 43.56 -18.57 33.04
N PRO A 180 44.01 -19.82 33.14
CA PRO A 180 43.74 -20.60 34.34
C PRO A 180 44.49 -19.92 35.48
N THR A 181 43.75 -19.44 36.48
CA THR A 181 44.34 -18.99 37.74
C THR A 181 44.88 -20.22 38.44
N ALA A 182 46.17 -20.49 38.24
CA ALA A 182 46.91 -21.39 39.11
C ALA A 182 47.28 -20.60 40.37
N LEU A 183 46.55 -20.83 41.46
CA LEU A 183 47.06 -20.80 42.83
C LEU A 183 46.07 -21.50 43.77
#